data_AF-A0A3B0W0G1-F1
#
_entry.id   AF-A0A3B0W0G1-F1
#
_cell.length_a   1.000
_cell.length_b   1.000
_cell.length_c   1.000
_cell.angle_alpha   90.00
_cell.angle_beta   90.00
_cell.angle_gamma   90.00
#
_symmetry.space_group_name_H-M   'P 1'
#
loop_
_entity.id
_entity.type
_entity.pdbx_description
1 polymer ?
#
loop_
_entity_poly.entity_id
_entity_poly.type
_entity_poly.pdbx_seq_one_letter_code
_entity_poly.pdbx_strand_id
1 'polypeptide(L)'
;MLEHSTYGIQVDHPDLIAFDGAGNYQGGNILDGFYQIDFGDNDLNIDEQQPFDTQGIPSLEACDLEDGVNDNMATSIFVGHGTHITGIMAGGNNSVSGVCKNCGMSMMKNSTYRSNNQSFCVNYNGVNTLFPLVPFDASINGMTVHTNVGMGVVNWSGGRGIEDEFYCDNDDTGLCLALDYMQQQNTLMVGAAGNHRTVMQFPASEVGTIAVGGLDESGSFWNESPSNGDPFDFSDNSNCPRTGPQNECGSNISHIPSNQKLDVMTQARTVYSTFYQNGEWADDINCTDFQDGSVDGYGNCTGTSMSAPQVAGILQLMRSAHPLLPNGTSDP
;
A
#
# COMPACT_ATOMS: atom_id res chain seq x y z
N MET A 1 2.51 -16.62 4.70
CA MET A 1 1.99 -15.95 3.49
C MET A 1 1.84 -14.47 3.84
N LEU A 2 2.13 -13.59 2.88
CA LEU A 2 2.06 -12.13 3.00
C LEU A 2 0.73 -11.64 2.44
N GLU A 3 0.08 -10.70 3.12
CA GLU A 3 -1.04 -9.93 2.58
C GLU A 3 -0.59 -8.50 2.23
N HIS A 4 -1.20 -7.91 1.22
CA HIS A 4 -1.15 -6.48 0.98
C HIS A 4 -2.55 -5.83 0.83
N SER A 5 -2.74 -4.65 1.42
CA SER A 5 -3.89 -3.77 1.22
C SER A 5 -3.55 -2.56 0.34
N THR A 6 -4.05 -2.53 -0.89
CA THR A 6 -4.03 -1.37 -1.82
C THR A 6 -5.22 -1.45 -2.79
N TYR A 7 -5.25 -0.56 -3.78
CA TYR A 7 -6.31 -0.49 -4.77
C TYR A 7 -6.29 -1.62 -5.83
N GLY A 8 -5.32 -2.53 -5.77
CA GLY A 8 -5.16 -3.65 -6.70
C GLY A 8 -3.72 -3.82 -7.16
N ILE A 9 -3.49 -4.69 -8.13
CA ILE A 9 -2.18 -4.91 -8.79
C ILE A 9 -2.36 -5.13 -10.29
N GLN A 10 -1.26 -5.04 -11.03
CA GLN A 10 -1.16 -5.64 -12.36
C GLN A 10 -1.00 -7.17 -12.23
N VAL A 11 -2.10 -7.91 -12.40
CA VAL A 11 -2.15 -9.37 -12.18
C VAL A 11 -1.28 -10.18 -13.14
N ASP A 12 -0.95 -9.62 -14.30
CA ASP A 12 -0.16 -10.28 -15.35
C ASP A 12 1.31 -9.81 -15.38
N HIS A 13 1.76 -9.06 -14.37
CA HIS A 13 3.13 -8.57 -14.31
C HIS A 13 4.14 -9.75 -14.20
N PRO A 14 5.18 -9.82 -15.06
CA PRO A 14 6.05 -10.99 -15.15
C PRO A 14 6.83 -11.31 -13.87
N ASP A 15 7.21 -10.30 -13.09
CA ASP A 15 7.87 -10.49 -11.78
C ASP A 15 6.91 -10.89 -10.64
N LEU A 16 5.60 -10.92 -10.89
CA LEU A 16 4.61 -11.29 -9.87
C LEU A 16 4.07 -12.73 -10.06
N ILE A 17 4.16 -13.26 -11.28
CA ILE A 17 3.66 -14.59 -11.64
C ILE A 17 4.66 -15.68 -11.25
N ALA A 18 4.24 -16.61 -10.37
CA ALA A 18 5.08 -17.71 -9.89
C ALA A 18 5.55 -18.69 -10.99
N PHE A 19 4.67 -19.01 -11.95
CA PHE A 19 4.92 -20.00 -12.98
C PHE A 19 4.48 -19.49 -14.36
N ASP A 20 5.31 -19.72 -15.38
CA ASP A 20 4.90 -19.44 -16.76
C ASP A 20 3.87 -20.47 -17.28
N GLY A 21 3.34 -20.23 -18.48
CA GLY A 21 2.39 -21.15 -19.13
C GLY A 21 2.96 -22.55 -19.46
N ALA A 22 4.27 -22.75 -19.32
CA ALA A 22 4.93 -24.05 -19.45
C ALA A 22 5.21 -24.72 -18.09
N GLY A 23 4.83 -24.08 -16.97
CA GLY A 23 5.03 -24.56 -15.61
C GLY A 23 6.45 -24.34 -15.06
N ASN A 24 7.29 -23.55 -15.72
CA ASN A 24 8.59 -23.19 -15.16
C ASN A 24 8.40 -22.14 -14.08
N TYR A 25 9.06 -22.32 -12.94
CA TYR A 25 9.06 -21.35 -11.86
C TYR A 25 9.87 -20.10 -12.27
N GLN A 26 9.23 -18.94 -12.29
CA GLN A 26 9.81 -17.67 -12.70
C GLN A 26 10.32 -16.82 -11.50
N GLY A 27 10.01 -17.25 -10.27
CA GLY A 27 10.03 -16.34 -9.12
C GLY A 27 8.70 -15.59 -9.03
N GLY A 28 8.52 -14.75 -8.01
CA GLY A 28 7.17 -14.28 -7.70
C GLY A 28 6.38 -15.38 -6.99
N ASN A 29 5.39 -14.98 -6.19
CA ASN A 29 4.53 -15.96 -5.55
C ASN A 29 3.15 -15.41 -5.20
N ILE A 30 2.58 -14.67 -6.15
CA ILE A 30 1.17 -14.33 -6.08
C ILE A 30 0.35 -15.63 -6.10
N LEU A 31 -0.47 -15.82 -5.06
CA LEU A 31 -1.36 -16.97 -4.90
C LEU A 31 -2.61 -16.75 -5.75
N ASP A 32 -3.07 -17.76 -6.49
CA ASP A 32 -4.24 -17.65 -7.36
C ASP A 32 -5.57 -17.94 -6.64
N GLY A 33 -6.68 -17.63 -7.33
CA GLY A 33 -8.01 -18.04 -6.91
C GLY A 33 -8.47 -17.43 -5.59
N PHE A 34 -8.86 -18.27 -4.63
CA PHE A 34 -9.51 -17.85 -3.37
C PHE A 34 -8.62 -16.99 -2.46
N TYR A 35 -7.32 -16.94 -2.70
CA TYR A 35 -6.37 -16.10 -1.96
C TYR A 35 -6.36 -14.64 -2.46
N GLN A 36 -7.11 -14.31 -3.49
CA GLN A 36 -7.23 -12.96 -4.01
C GLN A 36 -8.69 -12.59 -4.09
N ILE A 37 -9.04 -11.47 -3.45
CA ILE A 37 -10.42 -11.02 -3.42
C ILE A 37 -10.41 -9.50 -3.55
N ASP A 38 -11.26 -9.02 -4.46
CA ASP A 38 -11.69 -7.64 -4.49
C ASP A 38 -12.85 -7.50 -3.50
N PHE A 39 -12.56 -6.93 -2.33
CA PHE A 39 -13.57 -6.68 -1.30
C PHE A 39 -14.36 -5.40 -1.56
N GLY A 40 -13.89 -4.52 -2.46
CA GLY A 40 -14.61 -3.32 -2.85
C GLY A 40 -15.80 -3.66 -3.76
N ASP A 41 -15.58 -4.53 -4.75
CA ASP A 41 -16.61 -4.97 -5.70
C ASP A 41 -17.13 -6.40 -5.45
N ASN A 42 -16.57 -7.09 -4.44
CA ASN A 42 -16.93 -8.44 -4.01
C ASN A 42 -16.81 -9.48 -5.15
N ASP A 43 -15.66 -9.47 -5.82
CA ASP A 43 -15.28 -10.43 -6.85
C ASP A 43 -13.83 -10.95 -6.67
N LEU A 44 -13.30 -11.66 -7.67
CA LEU A 44 -11.94 -12.24 -7.62
C LEU A 44 -10.93 -11.43 -8.46
N ASN A 45 -11.35 -10.31 -9.05
CA ASN A 45 -10.51 -9.51 -9.91
C ASN A 45 -9.83 -8.38 -9.14
N ILE A 46 -8.62 -8.66 -8.69
CA ILE A 46 -7.78 -7.69 -8.00
C ILE A 46 -7.02 -6.76 -8.95
N ASP A 47 -7.32 -6.78 -10.25
CA ASP A 47 -6.72 -5.87 -11.22
C ASP A 47 -7.16 -4.42 -10.94
N GLU A 48 -6.19 -3.54 -10.78
CA GLU A 48 -6.40 -2.13 -10.52
C GLU A 48 -6.90 -1.38 -11.77
N GLN A 49 -6.58 -1.86 -12.98
CA GLN A 49 -7.10 -1.30 -14.24
C GLN A 49 -8.31 -2.07 -14.78
N GLN A 50 -8.98 -2.88 -13.96
CA GLN A 50 -10.24 -3.50 -14.37
C GLN A 50 -11.22 -2.42 -14.87
N PRO A 51 -11.69 -2.51 -16.14
CA PRO A 51 -12.64 -1.56 -16.66
C PRO A 51 -13.93 -1.55 -15.83
N PHE A 52 -14.37 -0.34 -15.49
CA PHE A 52 -15.53 -0.09 -14.66
C PHE A 52 -16.72 0.36 -15.51
N ASP A 53 -17.87 -0.30 -15.35
CA ASP A 53 -19.11 0.06 -16.04
C ASP A 53 -19.67 1.41 -15.53
N THR A 54 -19.66 2.41 -16.41
CA THR A 54 -20.16 3.76 -16.15
C THR A 54 -21.62 3.96 -16.59
N GLN A 55 -22.26 2.93 -17.14
CA GLN A 55 -23.58 3.04 -17.75
C GLN A 55 -24.62 3.58 -16.76
N GLY A 56 -25.23 4.71 -17.13
CA GLY A 56 -26.30 5.32 -16.32
C GLY A 56 -25.80 6.05 -15.07
N ILE A 57 -24.49 6.33 -14.96
CA ILE A 57 -23.88 7.13 -13.90
C ILE A 57 -23.38 8.45 -14.51
N PRO A 58 -24.19 9.54 -14.54
CA PRO A 58 -23.83 10.79 -15.22
C PRO A 58 -22.53 11.43 -14.72
N SER A 59 -22.14 11.18 -13.46
CA SER A 59 -20.88 11.68 -12.91
C SER A 59 -19.64 11.00 -13.48
N LEU A 60 -19.78 9.90 -14.22
CA LEU A 60 -18.67 9.13 -14.79
C LEU A 60 -18.55 9.23 -16.32
N GLU A 61 -19.53 9.84 -16.99
CA GLU A 61 -19.53 10.02 -18.46
C GLU A 61 -18.27 10.75 -18.95
N ALA A 62 -17.74 11.69 -18.15
CA ALA A 62 -16.52 12.41 -18.49
C ALA A 62 -15.25 11.53 -18.45
N CYS A 63 -15.26 10.44 -17.67
CA CYS A 63 -14.14 9.51 -17.55
C CYS A 63 -14.21 8.40 -18.61
N ASP A 64 -15.41 7.97 -19.00
CA ASP A 64 -15.64 7.09 -20.16
C ASP A 64 -15.04 7.70 -21.43
N LEU A 65 -15.21 9.01 -21.63
CA LEU A 65 -14.65 9.70 -22.79
C LEU A 65 -13.11 9.85 -22.78
N GLU A 66 -12.43 9.63 -21.66
CA GLU A 66 -10.99 9.94 -21.53
C GLU A 66 -10.10 8.92 -22.27
N ASP A 67 -10.50 7.66 -22.36
CA ASP A 67 -9.76 6.64 -23.12
C ASP A 67 -9.96 6.77 -24.65
N GLY A 68 -10.79 7.72 -25.08
CA GLY A 68 -11.12 7.99 -26.47
C GLY A 68 -12.23 7.11 -27.04
N VAL A 69 -12.87 6.28 -26.22
CA VAL A 69 -13.95 5.36 -26.61
C VAL A 69 -15.17 5.60 -25.71
N ASN A 70 -16.29 6.03 -26.29
CA ASN A 70 -17.56 6.05 -25.55
C ASN A 70 -18.19 4.66 -25.60
N ASP A 71 -17.84 3.78 -24.68
CA ASP A 71 -18.40 2.43 -24.56
C ASP A 71 -19.09 2.16 -23.21
N ASN A 72 -19.22 3.19 -22.38
CA ASN A 72 -19.70 3.13 -21.00
C ASN A 72 -18.74 2.38 -20.07
N MET A 73 -17.44 2.39 -20.36
CA MET A 73 -16.41 1.83 -19.48
C MET A 73 -15.38 2.90 -19.16
N ALA A 74 -14.84 2.87 -17.94
CA ALA A 74 -13.71 3.73 -17.57
C ALA A 74 -12.67 2.92 -16.82
N THR A 75 -11.40 3.23 -17.05
CA THR A 75 -10.27 2.65 -16.31
C THR A 75 -9.58 3.71 -15.48
N SER A 76 -9.12 3.36 -14.28
CA SER A 76 -8.27 4.26 -13.50
C SER A 76 -6.93 4.46 -14.20
N ILE A 77 -6.47 5.70 -14.26
CA ILE A 77 -5.07 6.02 -14.62
C ILE A 77 -4.17 6.10 -13.38
N PHE A 78 -4.75 6.27 -12.18
CA PHE A 78 -4.05 6.24 -10.89
C PHE A 78 -3.86 4.79 -10.48
N VAL A 79 -2.76 4.19 -10.91
CA VAL A 79 -2.48 2.76 -10.69
C VAL A 79 -1.01 2.49 -10.37
N GLY A 80 -0.73 1.28 -9.88
CA GLY A 80 0.61 0.73 -9.79
C GLY A 80 1.23 0.79 -8.40
N HIS A 81 0.62 1.49 -7.44
CA HIS A 81 1.09 1.47 -6.05
C HIS A 81 1.09 0.05 -5.48
N GLY A 82 -0.03 -0.67 -5.60
CA GLY A 82 -0.09 -2.05 -5.12
C GLY A 82 0.84 -3.00 -5.87
N THR A 83 1.01 -2.82 -7.19
CA THR A 83 2.03 -3.53 -7.98
C THR A 83 3.42 -3.28 -7.41
N HIS A 84 3.78 -2.04 -7.11
CA HIS A 84 5.07 -1.64 -6.55
C HIS A 84 5.32 -2.25 -5.18
N ILE A 85 4.36 -2.15 -4.28
CA ILE A 85 4.47 -2.73 -2.94
C ILE A 85 4.65 -4.25 -3.02
N THR A 86 3.89 -4.90 -3.91
CA THR A 86 3.97 -6.34 -4.13
C THR A 86 5.34 -6.77 -4.65
N GLY A 87 5.92 -6.02 -5.59
CA GLY A 87 7.28 -6.23 -6.08
C GLY A 87 8.34 -6.15 -4.97
N ILE A 88 8.21 -5.17 -4.07
CA ILE A 88 9.12 -5.02 -2.93
C ILE A 88 9.05 -6.24 -2.01
N MET A 89 7.84 -6.76 -1.74
CA MET A 89 7.66 -7.93 -0.88
C MET A 89 8.12 -9.23 -1.54
N ALA A 90 7.65 -9.48 -2.75
CA ALA A 90 7.62 -10.81 -3.34
C ALA A 90 7.95 -10.83 -4.84
N GLY A 91 8.46 -9.73 -5.42
CA GLY A 91 8.90 -9.69 -6.82
C GLY A 91 9.92 -10.79 -7.15
N GLY A 92 9.89 -11.23 -8.40
CA GLY A 92 10.62 -12.35 -8.97
C GLY A 92 12.13 -12.16 -9.07
N ASN A 93 12.71 -12.49 -10.23
CA ASN A 93 14.15 -12.29 -10.46
C ASN A 93 14.44 -11.71 -11.85
N ASN A 94 13.47 -11.11 -12.55
CA ASN A 94 13.76 -10.47 -13.83
C ASN A 94 14.52 -9.16 -13.60
N SER A 95 13.82 -8.12 -13.13
CA SER A 95 14.43 -6.81 -12.84
C SER A 95 14.40 -6.49 -11.35
N VAL A 96 13.45 -7.05 -10.59
CA VAL A 96 13.30 -6.81 -9.14
C VAL A 96 13.25 -8.13 -8.40
N SER A 97 13.95 -8.21 -7.26
CA SER A 97 13.85 -9.33 -6.31
C SER A 97 13.26 -8.84 -5.01
N GLY A 98 12.03 -9.26 -4.72
CA GLY A 98 11.36 -8.97 -3.48
C GLY A 98 12.10 -9.54 -2.28
N VAL A 99 11.89 -8.93 -1.11
CA VAL A 99 12.52 -9.33 0.15
C VAL A 99 12.25 -10.80 0.47
N CYS A 100 11.02 -11.26 0.24
CA CYS A 100 10.64 -12.67 0.30
C CYS A 100 10.05 -13.18 -1.01
N LYS A 101 10.88 -13.27 -2.05
CA LYS A 101 10.49 -13.81 -3.38
C LYS A 101 9.87 -15.20 -3.42
N ASN A 102 10.01 -16.00 -2.35
CA ASN A 102 9.41 -17.34 -2.25
C ASN A 102 8.17 -17.38 -1.35
N CYS A 103 7.78 -16.26 -0.73
CA CYS A 103 6.63 -16.19 0.15
C CYS A 103 5.34 -16.06 -0.64
N GLY A 104 4.37 -16.94 -0.42
CA GLY A 104 3.03 -16.79 -0.99
C GLY A 104 2.43 -15.44 -0.62
N MET A 105 1.90 -14.72 -1.61
CA MET A 105 1.37 -13.37 -1.54
C MET A 105 -0.12 -13.38 -1.90
N SER A 106 -0.93 -12.80 -1.01
CA SER A 106 -2.37 -12.58 -1.12
C SER A 106 -2.63 -11.09 -1.30
N MET A 107 -3.49 -10.71 -2.22
CA MET A 107 -3.90 -9.31 -2.37
C MET A 107 -5.32 -9.11 -1.88
N MET A 108 -5.49 -8.12 -1.00
CA MET A 108 -6.78 -7.55 -0.64
C MET A 108 -6.95 -6.26 -1.45
N LYS A 109 -7.68 -6.34 -2.56
CA LYS A 109 -8.14 -5.11 -3.22
C LYS A 109 -9.30 -4.59 -2.39
N ASN A 110 -9.09 -3.44 -1.73
CA ASN A 110 -10.11 -2.80 -0.88
C ASN A 110 -10.60 -1.49 -1.48
N SER A 111 -10.26 -1.21 -2.74
CA SER A 111 -10.81 -0.11 -3.50
C SER A 111 -12.08 -0.51 -4.23
N THR A 112 -12.99 0.44 -4.39
CA THR A 112 -14.14 0.33 -5.30
C THR A 112 -14.32 1.65 -6.02
N TYR A 113 -14.94 1.58 -7.19
CA TYR A 113 -15.46 2.75 -7.87
C TYR A 113 -16.97 2.94 -7.64
N ARG A 114 -17.59 2.07 -6.83
CA ARG A 114 -19.00 2.11 -6.43
C ARG A 114 -19.15 2.62 -5.01
N SER A 115 -19.81 3.75 -4.85
CA SER A 115 -20.49 4.04 -3.59
C SER A 115 -21.83 4.70 -3.88
N ASN A 116 -22.78 4.56 -2.95
CA ASN A 116 -24.18 5.03 -2.98
C ASN A 116 -24.38 6.45 -3.59
N ASN A 117 -24.26 6.58 -4.92
CA ASN A 117 -24.21 7.82 -5.73
C ASN A 117 -22.94 8.69 -5.63
N GLN A 118 -21.79 8.15 -5.22
CA GLN A 118 -20.51 8.87 -5.30
C GLN A 118 -19.46 7.99 -5.96
N SER A 119 -19.32 8.15 -7.28
CA SER A 119 -18.16 7.70 -8.04
C SER A 119 -17.46 8.96 -8.54
N PHE A 120 -16.17 9.08 -8.26
CA PHE A 120 -15.44 10.32 -8.46
C PHE A 120 -14.67 10.26 -9.77
N CYS A 121 -15.35 10.65 -10.85
CA CYS A 121 -14.62 11.20 -11.98
C CYS A 121 -14.14 12.60 -11.58
N VAL A 122 -12.84 12.74 -11.36
CA VAL A 122 -12.23 14.02 -10.96
C VAL A 122 -11.38 14.55 -12.09
N ASN A 123 -11.40 15.87 -12.29
CA ASN A 123 -10.45 16.50 -13.21
C ASN A 123 -9.14 16.75 -12.45
N TYR A 124 -8.11 15.96 -12.75
CA TYR A 124 -6.77 16.10 -12.20
C TYR A 124 -5.84 16.62 -13.31
N ASN A 125 -5.25 17.79 -13.12
CA ASN A 125 -4.36 18.43 -14.10
C ASN A 125 -4.92 18.52 -15.54
N GLY A 126 -6.24 18.66 -15.68
CA GLY A 126 -6.92 18.75 -16.97
C GLY A 126 -7.42 17.42 -17.54
N VAL A 127 -7.10 16.29 -16.90
CA VAL A 127 -7.49 14.94 -17.32
C VAL A 127 -8.61 14.44 -16.41
N ASN A 128 -9.69 13.89 -16.98
CA ASN A 128 -10.75 13.29 -16.19
C ASN A 128 -10.36 11.87 -15.81
N THR A 129 -10.31 11.60 -14.51
CA THR A 129 -9.81 10.33 -13.99
C THR A 129 -10.73 9.71 -12.97
N LEU A 130 -10.80 8.38 -13.00
CA LEU A 130 -11.55 7.60 -12.04
C LEU A 130 -10.73 7.46 -10.75
N PHE A 131 -11.16 8.11 -9.68
CA PHE A 131 -10.49 8.00 -8.39
C PHE A 131 -11.12 6.88 -7.54
N PRO A 132 -10.34 5.87 -7.11
CA PRO A 132 -10.84 4.79 -6.28
C PRO A 132 -11.22 5.27 -4.88
N LEU A 133 -12.27 4.68 -4.32
CA LEU A 133 -12.65 4.83 -2.92
C LEU A 133 -12.23 3.61 -2.13
N VAL A 134 -11.88 3.80 -0.86
CA VAL A 134 -11.57 2.69 0.05
C VAL A 134 -12.68 2.58 1.10
N PRO A 135 -13.68 1.69 0.91
CA PRO A 135 -14.68 1.41 1.92
C PRO A 135 -14.03 0.78 3.15
N PHE A 136 -14.47 1.21 4.33
CA PHE A 136 -13.96 0.68 5.58
C PHE A 136 -14.31 -0.80 5.77
N ASP A 137 -15.51 -1.19 5.38
CA ASP A 137 -15.99 -2.57 5.42
C ASP A 137 -15.17 -3.49 4.50
N ALA A 138 -14.75 -3.02 3.32
CA ALA A 138 -13.85 -3.78 2.45
C ALA A 138 -12.51 -4.10 3.14
N SER A 139 -11.95 -3.11 3.84
CA SER A 139 -10.69 -3.27 4.59
C SER A 139 -10.85 -4.23 5.78
N ILE A 140 -11.93 -4.09 6.56
CA ILE A 140 -12.23 -4.97 7.69
C ILE A 140 -12.43 -6.42 7.24
N ASN A 141 -13.21 -6.60 6.15
CA ASN A 141 -13.51 -7.92 5.61
C ASN A 141 -12.24 -8.61 5.14
N GLY A 142 -11.39 -7.94 4.37
CA GLY A 142 -10.21 -8.61 3.86
C GLY A 142 -9.15 -8.87 4.92
N MET A 143 -8.93 -7.98 5.90
CA MET A 143 -8.11 -8.30 7.09
C MET A 143 -8.62 -9.56 7.79
N THR A 144 -9.93 -9.68 7.99
CA THR A 144 -10.53 -10.83 8.68
C THR A 144 -10.44 -12.11 7.85
N VAL A 145 -10.74 -12.05 6.55
CA VAL A 145 -10.68 -13.20 5.64
C VAL A 145 -9.24 -13.68 5.46
N HIS A 146 -8.29 -12.78 5.26
CA HIS A 146 -6.87 -13.13 5.12
C HIS A 146 -6.30 -13.74 6.40
N THR A 147 -6.70 -13.22 7.56
CA THR A 147 -6.42 -13.87 8.85
C THR A 147 -6.98 -15.30 8.89
N ASN A 148 -8.24 -15.49 8.47
CA ASN A 148 -8.91 -16.81 8.49
C ASN A 148 -8.28 -17.85 7.56
N VAL A 149 -7.70 -17.42 6.44
CA VAL A 149 -7.00 -18.32 5.51
C VAL A 149 -5.54 -18.56 5.90
N GLY A 150 -5.09 -18.01 7.04
CA GLY A 150 -3.78 -18.28 7.63
C GLY A 150 -2.66 -17.40 7.11
N MET A 151 -2.96 -16.18 6.65
CA MET A 151 -1.91 -15.18 6.40
C MET A 151 -1.15 -14.91 7.69
N GLY A 152 0.19 -14.83 7.60
CA GLY A 152 1.05 -14.69 8.77
C GLY A 152 1.44 -13.24 9.05
N VAL A 153 1.45 -12.41 8.01
CA VAL A 153 1.83 -11.00 8.04
C VAL A 153 0.98 -10.25 7.02
N VAL A 154 0.48 -9.10 7.42
CA VAL A 154 -0.32 -8.19 6.61
C VAL A 154 0.41 -6.87 6.47
N ASN A 155 0.59 -6.41 5.23
CA ASN A 155 1.21 -5.14 4.90
C ASN A 155 0.16 -4.10 4.49
N TRP A 156 0.11 -3.01 5.26
CA TRP A 156 -0.73 -1.87 5.01
C TRP A 156 0.13 -0.64 4.68
N SER A 157 0.29 -0.39 3.38
CA SER A 157 1.07 0.73 2.85
C SER A 157 0.24 1.99 2.62
N GLY A 158 -0.74 2.25 3.48
CA GLY A 158 -1.55 3.46 3.49
C GLY A 158 -1.75 3.98 4.91
N GLY A 159 -2.49 5.06 5.07
CA GLY A 159 -2.76 5.60 6.39
C GLY A 159 -3.88 6.62 6.40
N ARG A 160 -4.45 6.85 7.57
CA ARG A 160 -5.38 7.95 7.82
C ARG A 160 -4.82 8.84 8.90
N GLY A 161 -5.00 10.15 8.76
CA GLY A 161 -4.67 11.15 9.78
C GLY A 161 -5.63 11.09 10.97
N ILE A 162 -5.70 9.93 11.63
CA ILE A 162 -6.32 9.78 12.94
C ILE A 162 -5.20 10.00 13.94
N GLU A 163 -5.15 11.20 14.52
CA GLU A 163 -4.12 11.61 15.47
C GLU A 163 -4.42 11.11 16.90
N ASP A 164 -5.08 9.95 17.02
CA ASP A 164 -5.35 9.27 18.28
C ASP A 164 -4.57 7.95 18.30
N GLU A 165 -3.70 7.82 19.27
CA GLU A 165 -2.86 6.64 19.51
C GLU A 165 -3.63 5.48 20.10
N PHE A 166 -4.60 5.79 20.96
CA PHE A 166 -5.42 4.81 21.65
C PHE A 166 -6.78 4.75 20.98
N TYR A 167 -6.77 4.91 19.65
CA TYR A 167 -7.97 4.90 18.84
C TYR A 167 -8.78 3.65 19.15
N CYS A 168 -8.12 2.50 19.24
CA CYS A 168 -8.79 1.23 19.53
C CYS A 168 -9.09 0.97 21.02
N ASP A 169 -8.42 1.64 21.96
CA ASP A 169 -8.77 1.51 23.38
C ASP A 169 -10.02 2.34 23.74
N ASN A 170 -10.27 3.41 23.00
CA ASN A 170 -11.38 4.34 23.23
C ASN A 170 -12.55 4.14 22.24
N ASP A 171 -12.37 3.36 21.17
CA ASP A 171 -13.35 3.17 20.11
C ASP A 171 -13.42 1.70 19.64
N ASP A 172 -14.59 1.07 19.83
CA ASP A 172 -14.90 -0.28 19.35
C ASP A 172 -15.26 -0.27 17.85
N THR A 173 -14.42 0.36 17.02
CA THR A 173 -14.67 0.36 15.58
C THR A 173 -14.42 -1.02 14.98
N GLY A 174 -15.10 -1.32 13.88
CA GLY A 174 -14.88 -2.59 13.18
C GLY A 174 -13.43 -2.81 12.74
N LEU A 175 -12.67 -1.72 12.51
CA LEU A 175 -11.25 -1.80 12.15
C LEU A 175 -10.39 -2.16 13.37
N CYS A 176 -10.69 -1.60 14.54
CA CYS A 176 -10.05 -1.97 15.80
C CYS A 176 -10.31 -3.43 16.18
N LEU A 177 -11.55 -3.88 16.03
CA LEU A 177 -11.91 -5.29 16.24
C LEU A 177 -11.20 -6.23 15.25
N ALA A 178 -10.97 -5.79 14.01
CA ALA A 178 -10.21 -6.57 13.04
C ALA A 178 -8.73 -6.67 13.43
N LEU A 179 -8.11 -5.57 13.89
CA LEU A 179 -6.73 -5.57 14.37
C LEU A 179 -6.54 -6.45 15.62
N ASP A 180 -7.46 -6.39 16.59
CA ASP A 180 -7.46 -7.29 17.76
C ASP A 180 -7.65 -8.75 17.32
N TYR A 181 -8.57 -9.02 16.39
CA TYR A 181 -8.77 -10.36 15.83
C TYR A 181 -7.49 -10.91 15.18
N MET A 182 -6.80 -10.10 14.37
CA MET A 182 -5.53 -10.46 13.74
C MET A 182 -4.49 -10.87 14.79
N GLN A 183 -4.35 -10.07 15.86
CA GLN A 183 -3.41 -10.35 16.95
C GLN A 183 -3.76 -11.66 17.67
N GLN A 184 -5.03 -11.89 17.98
CA GLN A 184 -5.50 -13.12 18.62
C GLN A 184 -5.25 -14.37 17.76
N GLN A 185 -5.23 -14.23 16.43
CA GLN A 185 -4.88 -15.30 15.49
C GLN A 185 -3.37 -15.38 15.19
N ASN A 186 -2.52 -14.66 15.92
CA ASN A 186 -1.07 -14.55 15.67
C ASN A 186 -0.74 -14.09 14.24
N THR A 187 -1.52 -13.17 13.69
CA THR A 187 -1.23 -12.49 12.42
C THR A 187 -0.56 -11.16 12.74
N LEU A 188 0.57 -10.85 12.09
CA LEU A 188 1.27 -9.58 12.29
C LEU A 188 0.70 -8.51 11.37
N MET A 189 0.39 -7.33 11.91
CA MET A 189 0.06 -6.16 11.12
C MET A 189 1.29 -5.27 10.97
N VAL A 190 1.60 -4.83 9.74
CA VAL A 190 2.71 -3.92 9.42
C VAL A 190 2.11 -2.69 8.76
N GLY A 191 2.31 -1.51 9.37
CA GLY A 191 1.74 -0.25 8.91
C GLY A 191 2.81 0.75 8.50
N ALA A 192 2.63 1.40 7.35
CA ALA A 192 3.42 2.57 6.97
C ALA A 192 3.11 3.75 7.92
N ALA A 193 4.14 4.39 8.47
CA ALA A 193 3.97 5.44 9.47
C ALA A 193 3.31 6.72 8.93
N GLY A 194 3.42 6.97 7.62
CA GLY A 194 2.96 8.18 6.94
C GLY A 194 4.12 9.09 6.50
N ASN A 195 3.81 10.05 5.62
CA ASN A 195 4.79 10.75 4.78
C ASN A 195 4.88 12.27 5.05
N HIS A 196 4.35 12.75 6.18
CA HIS A 196 4.10 14.18 6.41
C HIS A 196 4.96 14.79 7.52
N ARG A 197 5.98 14.08 8.02
CA ARG A 197 6.82 14.53 9.15
C ARG A 197 5.98 14.93 10.38
N THR A 198 4.92 14.17 10.67
CA THR A 198 4.02 14.41 11.80
C THR A 198 3.89 13.15 12.66
N VAL A 199 2.91 13.12 13.56
CA VAL A 199 2.51 11.93 14.31
C VAL A 199 2.12 10.78 13.37
N MET A 200 2.26 9.54 13.84
CA MET A 200 2.00 8.38 13.01
C MET A 200 0.53 8.30 12.60
N GLN A 201 0.29 7.81 11.39
CA GLN A 201 -1.06 7.57 10.87
C GLN A 201 -1.58 6.22 11.32
N PHE A 202 -2.89 6.12 11.53
CA PHE A 202 -3.54 4.84 11.74
C PHE A 202 -3.54 4.01 10.44
N PRO A 203 -3.25 2.68 10.46
CA PRO A 203 -3.11 1.81 11.64
C PRO A 203 -1.70 1.73 12.24
N ALA A 204 -0.69 2.39 11.67
CA ALA A 204 0.68 2.34 12.20
C ALA A 204 0.81 2.97 13.61
N SER A 205 -0.10 3.85 14.01
CA SER A 205 -0.15 4.39 15.36
C SER A 205 -0.67 3.42 16.44
N GLU A 206 -1.31 2.31 16.05
CA GLU A 206 -1.96 1.37 16.95
C GLU A 206 -0.95 0.41 17.62
N VAL A 207 -1.13 0.13 18.92
CA VAL A 207 -0.13 -0.56 19.78
C VAL A 207 0.20 -1.99 19.33
N GLY A 208 -0.68 -2.64 18.57
CA GLY A 208 -0.43 -3.98 18.01
C GLY A 208 -0.09 -4.00 16.51
N THR A 209 0.16 -2.85 15.92
CA THR A 209 0.71 -2.72 14.56
C THR A 209 2.20 -2.44 14.63
N ILE A 210 2.98 -3.13 13.81
CA ILE A 210 4.40 -2.83 13.63
C ILE A 210 4.50 -1.57 12.77
N ALA A 211 4.88 -0.46 13.39
CA ALA A 211 4.98 0.84 12.76
C ALA A 211 6.31 1.00 12.01
N VAL A 212 6.23 1.28 10.71
CA VAL A 212 7.41 1.33 9.83
C VAL A 212 7.65 2.74 9.31
N GLY A 213 8.77 3.31 9.72
CA GLY A 213 9.27 4.60 9.24
C GLY A 213 10.23 4.47 8.06
N GLY A 214 10.62 5.63 7.52
CA GLY A 214 11.38 5.74 6.28
C GLY A 214 12.82 6.20 6.44
N LEU A 215 13.72 5.57 5.70
CA LEU A 215 15.10 6.00 5.50
C LEU A 215 15.31 6.51 4.06
N ASP A 216 16.29 7.40 3.89
CA ASP A 216 16.78 7.80 2.57
C ASP A 216 17.91 6.86 2.08
N GLU A 217 18.41 7.13 0.86
CA GLU A 217 19.43 6.34 0.19
C GLU A 217 20.78 6.30 0.95
N SER A 218 21.01 7.24 1.86
CA SER A 218 22.18 7.29 2.74
C SER A 218 22.02 6.45 4.01
N GLY A 219 20.82 5.93 4.26
CA GLY A 219 20.44 5.27 5.50
C GLY A 219 20.09 6.26 6.62
N SER A 220 19.97 7.55 6.31
CA SER A 220 19.52 8.57 7.26
C SER A 220 18.00 8.58 7.33
N PHE A 221 17.45 9.13 8.40
CA PHE A 221 16.00 9.34 8.51
C PHE A 221 15.49 10.18 7.33
N TRP A 222 14.46 9.70 6.62
CA TRP A 222 13.91 10.39 5.47
C TRP A 222 13.19 11.67 5.92
N ASN A 223 13.82 12.82 5.64
CA ASN A 223 13.29 14.14 5.93
C ASN A 223 13.80 15.14 4.88
N GLU A 224 12.89 15.66 4.07
CA GLU A 224 13.19 16.55 2.95
C GLU A 224 12.97 18.03 3.27
N SER A 225 12.48 18.38 4.46
CA SER A 225 12.44 19.78 4.91
C SER A 225 13.44 20.09 6.03
N PRO A 226 14.75 20.08 5.75
CA PRO A 226 15.69 20.66 6.67
C PRO A 226 15.79 22.17 6.42
N SER A 227 15.32 23.03 7.32
CA SER A 227 16.04 24.29 7.56
C SER A 227 16.89 24.15 8.83
N ASN A 228 18.14 24.60 8.74
CA ASN A 228 19.11 24.67 9.85
C ASN A 228 19.53 23.33 10.50
N GLY A 229 19.12 22.19 9.96
CA GLY A 229 19.54 20.87 10.43
C GLY A 229 18.80 20.35 11.66
N ASP A 230 17.64 20.92 12.02
CA ASP A 230 16.75 20.31 13.01
C ASP A 230 15.77 19.36 12.31
N PRO A 231 15.97 18.03 12.40
CA PRO A 231 15.07 17.07 11.80
C PRO A 231 13.69 17.03 12.49
N PHE A 232 13.51 17.73 13.61
CA PHE A 232 12.29 17.76 14.41
C PHE A 232 11.52 19.11 14.34
N ASP A 233 11.93 20.05 13.49
CA ASP A 233 11.10 21.25 13.21
C ASP A 233 9.99 20.89 12.20
N PHE A 234 8.87 20.39 12.72
CA PHE A 234 7.70 19.99 11.92
C PHE A 234 6.89 21.18 11.38
N SER A 235 7.17 22.40 11.87
CA SER A 235 6.51 23.61 11.39
C SER A 235 7.13 24.13 10.09
N ASP A 236 8.36 23.71 9.82
CA ASP A 236 9.10 24.09 8.63
C ASP A 236 8.91 23.08 7.50
N ASN A 237 8.24 23.52 6.44
CA ASN A 237 8.08 22.77 5.18
C ASN A 237 8.80 23.44 4.00
N SER A 238 9.79 24.32 4.28
CA SER A 238 10.45 25.16 3.29
C SER A 238 11.18 24.42 2.18
N ASN A 239 11.64 23.19 2.43
CA ASN A 239 12.31 22.35 1.43
C ASN A 239 11.52 21.09 1.06
N CYS A 240 10.28 20.97 1.53
CA CYS A 240 9.40 19.90 1.06
C CYS A 240 9.31 19.97 -0.46
N PRO A 241 9.62 18.89 -1.18
CA PRO A 241 9.68 18.93 -2.65
C PRO A 241 8.30 19.17 -3.27
N ARG A 242 7.22 19.15 -2.48
CA ARG A 242 5.85 19.37 -2.96
C ARG A 242 5.14 20.47 -2.22
N THR A 243 4.23 21.11 -2.95
CA THR A 243 3.20 22.01 -2.42
C THR A 243 1.85 21.49 -2.88
N GLY A 244 0.96 21.05 -1.97
CA GLY A 244 -0.36 20.50 -2.35
C GLY A 244 -0.97 19.58 -1.28
N PRO A 245 -2.10 18.90 -1.56
CA PRO A 245 -2.74 17.96 -0.64
C PRO A 245 -1.92 16.67 -0.40
N GLN A 246 -1.01 16.32 -1.31
CA GLN A 246 -0.06 15.21 -1.24
C GLN A 246 1.31 15.71 -0.72
N ASN A 247 1.33 16.56 0.33
CA ASN A 247 2.55 17.19 0.83
C ASN A 247 3.46 16.19 1.55
N GLU A 248 3.99 15.23 0.79
CA GLU A 248 4.93 14.25 1.27
C GLU A 248 6.32 14.86 1.36
N CYS A 249 6.89 14.77 2.56
CA CYS A 249 8.09 15.50 2.91
C CYS A 249 9.03 14.72 3.82
N GLY A 250 8.65 13.53 4.25
CA GLY A 250 9.47 12.71 5.13
C GLY A 250 8.65 11.75 5.96
N SER A 251 9.32 10.78 6.56
CA SER A 251 8.66 9.83 7.45
C SER A 251 7.99 10.55 8.62
N ASN A 252 6.81 10.07 9.00
CA ASN A 252 6.24 10.38 10.31
C ASN A 252 7.09 9.76 11.42
N ILE A 253 6.92 10.23 12.65
CA ILE A 253 7.80 9.93 13.79
C ILE A 253 7.05 9.39 15.01
N SER A 254 7.81 8.77 15.91
CA SER A 254 7.36 8.48 17.27
C SER A 254 6.94 9.77 17.99
N HIS A 255 5.81 9.73 18.69
CA HIS A 255 5.31 10.87 19.46
C HIS A 255 5.18 10.48 20.94
N ILE A 256 6.10 11.01 21.76
CA ILE A 256 6.30 10.64 23.17
C ILE A 256 5.09 10.95 24.06
N PRO A 257 4.40 12.11 23.93
CA PRO A 257 3.23 12.40 24.77
C PRO A 257 2.08 11.43 24.56
N SER A 258 2.02 10.83 23.37
CA SER A 258 1.15 9.69 23.10
C SER A 258 1.79 8.41 23.66
N ASN A 259 3.02 8.02 23.27
CA ASN A 259 3.62 6.66 23.38
C ASN A 259 3.57 5.87 22.05
N GLN A 260 3.10 6.51 20.98
CA GLN A 260 3.30 6.15 19.59
C GLN A 260 4.80 5.97 19.31
N LYS A 261 5.22 4.77 18.92
CA LYS A 261 6.61 4.45 18.60
C LYS A 261 6.71 3.88 17.18
N LEU A 262 7.63 4.43 16.39
CA LEU A 262 8.21 3.70 15.28
C LEU A 262 8.96 2.48 15.83
N ASP A 263 8.58 1.29 15.39
CA ASP A 263 9.26 0.06 15.78
C ASP A 263 10.54 -0.14 14.98
N VAL A 264 10.45 0.11 13.67
CA VAL A 264 11.54 -0.12 12.72
C VAL A 264 11.52 0.89 11.59
N MET A 265 12.65 1.03 10.89
CA MET A 265 12.77 1.87 9.70
C MET A 265 13.54 1.14 8.62
N THR A 266 13.19 1.39 7.37
CA THR A 266 13.93 0.91 6.19
C THR A 266 13.73 1.86 5.02
N GLN A 267 14.37 1.59 3.89
CA GLN A 267 14.40 2.45 2.71
C GLN A 267 12.99 2.88 2.28
N ALA A 268 12.72 4.19 2.28
CA ALA A 268 11.48 4.81 1.84
C ALA A 268 11.66 5.62 0.56
N ARG A 269 12.87 6.11 0.29
CA ARG A 269 13.13 7.06 -0.79
C ARG A 269 13.77 6.40 -2.00
N THR A 270 13.28 6.77 -3.18
CA THR A 270 13.79 6.26 -4.48
C THR A 270 13.89 4.73 -4.50
N VAL A 271 12.83 4.06 -4.02
CA VAL A 271 12.79 2.60 -3.97
C VAL A 271 12.31 2.08 -5.32
N TYR A 272 13.17 1.32 -5.99
CA TYR A 272 12.87 0.70 -7.28
C TYR A 272 12.08 -0.60 -7.10
N SER A 273 10.96 -0.75 -7.81
CA SER A 273 10.18 -1.99 -7.83
C SER A 273 9.37 -2.15 -9.11
N THR A 274 8.58 -3.23 -9.18
CA THR A 274 7.59 -3.44 -10.24
C THR A 274 6.59 -2.29 -10.26
N PHE A 275 6.01 -2.00 -11.40
CA PHE A 275 5.00 -0.95 -11.56
C PHE A 275 3.99 -1.38 -12.61
N TYR A 276 2.85 -0.70 -12.62
CA TYR A 276 1.89 -0.92 -13.69
C TYR A 276 2.49 -0.39 -15.00
N GLN A 277 2.55 -1.21 -16.05
CA GLN A 277 3.15 -0.76 -17.32
C GLN A 277 2.35 0.41 -17.92
N ASN A 278 3.05 1.50 -18.28
CA ASN A 278 2.45 2.79 -18.66
C ASN A 278 1.53 3.41 -17.58
N GLY A 279 1.61 2.94 -16.34
CA GLY A 279 0.81 3.45 -15.24
C GLY A 279 1.53 4.56 -14.49
N GLU A 280 0.73 5.36 -13.79
CA GLU A 280 1.20 6.42 -12.91
C GLU A 280 0.36 6.41 -11.65
N TRP A 281 1.00 6.26 -10.50
CA TRP A 281 0.25 6.32 -9.24
C TRP A 281 0.02 7.76 -8.84
N ALA A 282 1.08 8.57 -8.91
CA ALA A 282 1.02 9.97 -8.60
C ALA A 282 2.26 10.64 -9.20
N ASP A 283 2.00 11.47 -10.21
CA ASP A 283 2.98 12.23 -10.98
C ASP A 283 3.86 13.07 -10.06
N ASP A 284 3.22 13.68 -9.06
CA ASP A 284 3.91 14.44 -8.07
C ASP A 284 4.90 13.54 -7.33
N ILE A 285 4.55 12.38 -6.74
CA ILE A 285 5.45 11.48 -5.94
C ILE A 285 6.52 10.71 -6.70
N ASN A 286 6.72 11.06 -7.98
CA ASN A 286 7.65 10.36 -8.87
C ASN A 286 7.41 8.85 -8.82
N CYS A 287 6.17 8.42 -8.54
CA CYS A 287 5.79 7.03 -8.37
C CYS A 287 5.05 6.59 -9.63
N THR A 288 5.84 6.22 -10.62
CA THR A 288 5.39 6.05 -12.00
C THR A 288 6.37 5.19 -12.80
N ASP A 289 5.87 4.50 -13.83
CA ASP A 289 6.67 3.69 -14.77
C ASP A 289 7.56 4.58 -15.66
N PHE A 290 7.32 5.89 -15.72
CA PHE A 290 8.05 6.79 -16.62
C PHE A 290 9.34 7.38 -16.01
N GLN A 291 9.50 7.30 -14.68
CA GLN A 291 10.44 8.15 -13.95
C GLN A 291 11.90 7.76 -14.16
N ASP A 292 12.19 6.49 -14.40
CA ASP A 292 13.55 5.99 -14.60
C ASP A 292 14.05 6.16 -16.06
N GLY A 293 13.20 6.72 -16.93
CA GLY A 293 13.47 6.94 -18.34
C GLY A 293 13.18 5.73 -19.24
N SER A 294 12.62 4.65 -18.68
CA SER A 294 12.08 3.49 -19.39
C SER A 294 10.57 3.43 -19.22
N VAL A 295 9.90 2.50 -19.90
CA VAL A 295 8.47 2.19 -19.75
C VAL A 295 8.35 0.69 -19.88
N ASP A 296 8.72 -0.01 -18.80
CA ASP A 296 8.99 -1.44 -18.80
C ASP A 296 8.27 -2.19 -17.67
N GLY A 297 7.38 -1.53 -16.94
CA GLY A 297 6.68 -2.09 -15.78
C GLY A 297 7.50 -1.96 -14.51
N TYR A 298 8.39 -0.98 -14.40
CA TYR A 298 9.22 -0.76 -13.23
C TYR A 298 9.41 0.73 -12.97
N GLY A 299 9.54 1.08 -11.69
CA GLY A 299 9.62 2.48 -11.32
C GLY A 299 10.20 2.70 -9.93
N ASN A 300 10.69 3.91 -9.72
CA ASN A 300 11.02 4.38 -8.39
C ASN A 300 9.76 4.92 -7.73
N CYS A 301 9.64 4.75 -6.42
CA CYS A 301 8.65 5.48 -5.63
C CYS A 301 9.29 5.96 -4.33
N THR A 302 8.70 6.99 -3.74
CA THR A 302 9.11 7.52 -2.44
C THR A 302 7.92 7.51 -1.48
N GLY A 303 8.13 7.03 -0.26
CA GLY A 303 7.11 6.95 0.77
C GLY A 303 7.39 5.85 1.80
N THR A 304 6.89 5.99 3.02
CA THR A 304 6.89 4.91 4.03
C THR A 304 6.09 3.70 3.56
N SER A 305 5.21 3.88 2.56
CA SER A 305 4.56 2.82 1.81
C SER A 305 5.53 1.84 1.16
N MET A 306 6.75 2.28 0.81
CA MET A 306 7.82 1.43 0.27
C MET A 306 8.66 0.77 1.37
N SER A 307 8.66 1.33 2.59
CA SER A 307 9.35 0.77 3.75
C SER A 307 8.60 -0.40 4.38
N ALA A 308 7.30 -0.22 4.64
CA ALA A 308 6.42 -1.24 5.22
C ALA A 308 6.53 -2.63 4.55
N PRO A 309 6.47 -2.79 3.21
CA PRO A 309 6.58 -4.08 2.55
C PRO A 309 7.93 -4.78 2.77
N GLN A 310 9.02 -4.03 2.91
CA GLN A 310 10.32 -4.63 3.18
C GLN A 310 10.32 -5.30 4.55
N VAL A 311 9.74 -4.63 5.56
CA VAL A 311 9.58 -5.18 6.91
C VAL A 311 8.63 -6.38 6.91
N ALA A 312 7.50 -6.30 6.20
CA ALA A 312 6.57 -7.42 6.07
C ALA A 312 7.27 -8.66 5.48
N GLY A 313 8.06 -8.48 4.41
CA GLY A 313 8.87 -9.54 3.82
C GLY A 313 9.87 -10.16 4.81
N ILE A 314 10.59 -9.34 5.59
CA ILE A 314 11.51 -9.80 6.64
C ILE A 314 10.76 -10.63 7.69
N LEU A 315 9.64 -10.14 8.19
CA LEU A 315 8.85 -10.83 9.21
C LEU A 315 8.33 -12.18 8.71
N GLN A 316 7.92 -12.28 7.44
CA GLN A 316 7.50 -13.56 6.89
C GLN A 316 8.68 -14.53 6.67
N LEU A 317 9.88 -14.04 6.34
CA LEU A 317 11.08 -14.89 6.34
C LEU A 317 11.35 -15.43 7.75
N MET A 318 11.25 -14.57 8.77
CA MET A 318 11.41 -14.97 10.17
C MET A 318 10.38 -16.02 10.58
N ARG A 319 9.10 -15.85 10.23
CA ARG A 319 8.05 -16.84 10.48
C ARG A 319 8.26 -18.13 9.70
N SER A 320 8.84 -18.07 8.50
CA SER A 320 9.15 -19.28 7.73
C SER A 320 10.30 -20.08 8.38
N ALA A 321 11.26 -19.40 9.00
CA ALA A 321 12.32 -20.04 9.79
C ALA A 321 11.82 -20.51 11.18
N HIS A 322 10.90 -19.77 11.78
CA HIS A 322 10.35 -20.00 13.13
C HIS A 322 8.82 -19.93 13.14
N PRO A 323 8.12 -20.95 12.62
CA PRO A 323 6.66 -20.90 12.41
C PRO A 323 5.83 -20.87 13.69
N LEU A 324 6.43 -21.16 14.84
CA LEU A 324 5.80 -21.12 16.16
C LEU A 324 6.20 -19.87 16.96
N LEU A 325 6.89 -18.91 16.35
CA LEU A 325 7.18 -17.64 17.01
C LEU A 325 5.84 -16.93 17.25
N PRO A 326 5.40 -16.73 18.51
CA PRO A 326 4.19 -15.98 18.77
C PRO A 326 4.42 -14.53 18.36
N ASN A 327 3.32 -13.81 18.11
CA ASN A 327 3.41 -12.36 18.10
C ASN A 327 3.96 -11.92 19.47
N GLY A 328 4.97 -11.04 19.48
CA GLY A 328 5.41 -10.44 20.73
C GLY A 328 4.23 -9.72 21.36
N THR A 329 4.02 -9.88 22.67
CA THR A 329 3.19 -8.92 23.39
C THR A 329 3.96 -7.61 23.34
N SER A 330 3.32 -6.49 22.95
CA SER A 330 3.89 -5.16 23.10
C SER A 330 4.54 -5.05 24.48
N ASP A 331 5.81 -4.62 24.51
CA ASP A 331 6.64 -4.49 25.72
C ASP A 331 5.81 -3.78 26.82
N PRO A 332 5.73 -4.32 28.06
CA PRO A 332 4.84 -3.84 29.13
C PRO A 332 5.05 -2.39 29.58
#